data_AF-A0A3P0X4J3-F1
#
_entry.id   AF-A0A3P0X4J3-F1
#
_cell.length_a   1.000
_cell.length_b   1.000
_cell.length_c   1.000
_cell.angle_alpha   90.00
_cell.angle_beta   90.00
_cell.angle_gamma   90.00
#
_symmetry.space_group_name_H-M   'P 1'
#
loop_
_entity.id
_entity.type
_entity.pdbx_description
1 polymer ?
#
loop_
_entity_poly.entity_id
_entity_poly.type
_entity_poly.pdbx_seq_one_letter_code
_entity_poly.pdbx_strand_id
1 'polypeptide(L)'
;MPRWFADGYRGVPVHPVFAFNSASLVRVDALAQMGGYDPYFWLDNSDARMFRNLALLGKQVFVAGDIRVQHEFSMKSMQESMSPWRYRQVLLAESAFWDREMNVLAGLERTLRLALRMVKHRRRGDARELRSITAAFLRLRLFRSRAHRQELFRRSVELHLGAALPGTALPPRPPRVSICIAACNASSYVDSQLASILPQLGLQDEVVLVDDGSADDTAERVRGRQDLRIRVVEHARSMGTIPTFEAALRNATGDILFVAQGTGTWAPDTVARFMRAFHQHPAAKVLLGASTADLAVKALQPRQLQRGSRFRSAFLRLLRKNRERNEVMALRSGVLQQILPPA
;
A
#
# COMPACT_ATOMS: atom_id res chain seq x y z
N MET A 1 -24.99 8.46 -20.31
CA MET A 1 -24.12 9.65 -20.40
C MET A 1 -24.53 10.68 -19.36
N PRO A 2 -23.60 11.46 -18.78
CA PRO A 2 -23.98 12.67 -18.06
C PRO A 2 -24.86 13.52 -18.98
N ARG A 3 -25.95 14.11 -18.46
CA ARG A 3 -26.93 14.90 -19.23
C ARG A 3 -26.34 16.09 -20.01
N TRP A 4 -25.04 16.35 -19.86
CA TRP A 4 -24.33 17.52 -20.37
C TRP A 4 -23.59 17.24 -21.67
N PHE A 5 -23.44 15.97 -22.06
CA PHE A 5 -22.87 15.56 -23.34
C PHE A 5 -23.97 15.07 -24.26
N ALA A 6 -23.94 15.51 -25.52
CA ALA A 6 -24.81 14.98 -26.56
C ALA A 6 -24.59 13.46 -26.69
N ASP A 7 -25.66 12.72 -27.01
CA ASP A 7 -25.56 11.28 -27.23
C ASP A 7 -24.50 10.99 -28.31
N GLY A 8 -23.53 10.14 -27.97
CA GLY A 8 -22.42 9.78 -28.85
C GLY A 8 -21.20 10.71 -28.80
N TYR A 9 -21.18 11.75 -27.97
CA TYR A 9 -19.98 12.56 -27.73
C TYR A 9 -18.76 11.69 -27.33
N ARG A 10 -17.68 11.82 -28.10
CA ARG A 10 -16.39 11.16 -27.88
C ARG A 10 -15.27 12.17 -27.98
N GLY A 11 -14.46 12.30 -26.94
CA GLY A 11 -13.34 13.24 -26.95
C GLY A 11 -12.96 13.79 -25.58
N VAL A 12 -11.98 14.69 -25.59
CA VAL A 12 -11.53 15.44 -24.41
C VAL A 12 -12.32 16.76 -24.32
N PRO A 13 -13.15 16.96 -23.29
CA PRO A 13 -13.91 18.20 -23.11
C PRO A 13 -13.01 19.40 -22.80
N VAL A 14 -13.43 20.58 -23.25
CA VAL A 14 -12.72 21.86 -23.03
C VAL A 14 -12.70 22.27 -21.55
N HIS A 15 -13.73 21.86 -20.80
CA HIS A 15 -13.84 22.15 -19.36
C HIS A 15 -13.60 20.89 -18.53
N PRO A 16 -13.09 21.04 -17.29
CA PRO A 16 -12.95 19.92 -16.38
C PRO A 16 -14.27 19.18 -16.18
N VAL A 17 -14.25 17.86 -16.36
CA VAL A 17 -15.41 17.00 -16.18
C VAL A 17 -15.27 16.20 -14.91
N PHE A 18 -16.38 16.13 -14.18
CA PHE A 18 -16.53 15.28 -13.01
C PHE A 18 -17.51 14.18 -13.37
N ALA A 19 -17.15 12.95 -13.04
CA ALA A 19 -18.03 11.82 -13.15
C ALA A 19 -18.31 11.27 -11.74
N PHE A 20 -19.56 10.96 -11.46
CA PHE A 20 -20.02 10.44 -10.18
C PHE A 20 -20.63 9.07 -10.42
N ASN A 21 -20.17 8.04 -9.71
CA ASN A 21 -20.66 6.66 -9.90
C ASN A 21 -20.65 6.23 -11.36
N SER A 22 -19.61 6.63 -12.09
CA SER A 22 -19.43 6.27 -13.50
C SER A 22 -18.48 5.10 -13.61
N ALA A 23 -18.61 4.31 -14.68
CA ALA A 23 -17.59 3.37 -15.12
C ALA A 23 -16.37 4.13 -15.67
N SER A 24 -15.61 4.78 -14.78
CA SER A 24 -14.40 5.51 -15.13
C SER A 24 -13.17 4.62 -14.98
N LEU A 25 -12.31 4.63 -16.00
CA LEU A 25 -10.98 4.04 -15.94
C LEU A 25 -9.96 5.15 -15.71
N VAL A 26 -9.04 4.92 -14.78
CA VAL A 26 -7.97 5.86 -14.44
C VAL A 26 -6.64 5.15 -14.65
N ARG A 27 -5.69 5.80 -15.34
CA ARG A 27 -4.35 5.24 -15.48
C ARG A 27 -3.67 5.16 -14.11
N VAL A 28 -2.95 4.07 -13.86
CA VAL A 28 -2.27 3.82 -12.58
C VAL A 28 -1.25 4.91 -12.25
N ASP A 29 -0.55 5.43 -13.27
CA ASP A 29 0.41 6.53 -13.11
C ASP A 29 -0.27 7.83 -12.65
N ALA A 30 -1.44 8.17 -13.20
CA ALA A 30 -2.23 9.33 -12.79
C ALA A 30 -2.78 9.16 -11.37
N LEU A 31 -3.22 7.94 -11.01
CA LEU A 31 -3.65 7.60 -9.65
C LEU A 31 -2.50 7.74 -8.63
N ALA A 32 -1.30 7.30 -9.00
CA ALA A 32 -0.12 7.43 -8.15
C ALA A 32 0.31 8.90 -7.99
N GLN A 33 0.28 9.68 -9.07
CA GLN A 33 0.63 11.11 -9.05
C GLN A 33 -0.32 11.94 -8.18
N MET A 34 -1.59 11.58 -8.10
CA MET A 34 -2.56 12.25 -7.20
C MET A 34 -2.51 11.76 -5.75
N GLY A 35 -1.69 10.76 -5.44
CA GLY A 35 -1.60 10.18 -4.09
C GLY A 35 -2.78 9.28 -3.72
N GLY A 36 -3.52 8.76 -4.70
CA GLY A 36 -4.71 7.92 -4.47
C GLY A 36 -5.98 8.70 -4.08
N TYR A 37 -6.97 7.98 -3.56
CA TYR A 37 -8.23 8.57 -3.12
C TYR A 37 -8.06 9.40 -1.85
N ASP A 38 -8.84 10.48 -1.74
CA ASP A 38 -8.83 11.28 -0.52
C ASP A 38 -9.49 10.50 0.63
N PRO A 39 -8.72 10.16 1.67
CA PRO A 39 -9.16 9.41 2.84
C PRO A 39 -10.31 10.07 3.60
N TYR A 40 -10.44 11.40 3.54
CA TYR A 40 -11.55 12.10 4.19
C TYR A 40 -12.88 11.75 3.53
N PHE A 41 -12.88 11.45 2.23
CA PHE A 41 -14.05 11.08 1.45
C PHE A 41 -14.12 9.55 1.26
N TRP A 42 -14.01 8.80 2.36
CA TRP A 42 -13.99 7.33 2.36
C TRP A 42 -15.31 6.66 1.92
N LEU A 43 -16.45 7.35 2.04
CA LEU A 43 -17.77 6.81 1.72
C LEU A 43 -18.41 7.43 0.47
N ASP A 44 -18.44 8.77 0.41
CA ASP A 44 -19.18 9.51 -0.61
C ASP A 44 -18.40 10.74 -1.07
N ASN A 45 -18.64 11.19 -2.30
CA ASN A 45 -17.87 12.20 -3.04
C ASN A 45 -16.39 11.85 -3.27
N SER A 46 -16.00 10.58 -3.09
CA SER A 46 -14.66 10.07 -3.42
C SER A 46 -14.30 10.34 -4.88
N ASP A 47 -15.22 10.04 -5.80
CA ASP A 47 -15.03 10.21 -7.25
C ASP A 47 -14.87 11.69 -7.59
N ALA A 48 -15.76 12.53 -7.07
CA ALA A 48 -15.73 13.97 -7.27
C ALA A 48 -14.39 14.57 -6.86
N ARG A 49 -13.88 14.12 -5.71
CA ARG A 49 -12.60 14.53 -5.16
C ARG A 49 -11.43 14.02 -5.99
N MET A 50 -11.47 12.75 -6.44
CA MET A 50 -10.50 12.19 -7.36
C MET A 50 -10.42 13.00 -8.66
N PHE A 51 -11.55 13.24 -9.34
CA PHE A 51 -11.59 14.01 -10.59
C PHE A 51 -11.10 15.45 -10.40
N ARG A 52 -11.36 16.05 -9.23
CA ARG A 52 -10.80 17.36 -8.89
C ARG A 52 -9.28 17.32 -8.79
N ASN A 53 -8.71 16.34 -8.10
CA ASN A 53 -7.26 16.19 -7.96
C ASN A 53 -6.59 15.96 -9.32
N LEU A 54 -7.20 15.13 -10.17
CA LEU A 54 -6.75 14.95 -11.56
C LEU A 54 -6.75 16.28 -12.34
N ALA A 55 -7.82 17.06 -12.24
CA ALA A 55 -7.90 18.36 -12.90
C ALA A 55 -6.86 19.37 -12.36
N LEU A 56 -6.60 19.38 -11.06
CA LEU A 56 -5.56 20.23 -10.44
C LEU A 56 -4.14 19.85 -10.90
N LEU A 57 -3.91 18.58 -11.23
CA LEU A 57 -2.66 18.09 -11.82
C LEU A 57 -2.60 18.27 -13.35
N GLY A 58 -3.53 19.03 -13.93
CA GLY A 58 -3.61 19.26 -15.38
C GLY A 58 -3.94 18.01 -16.19
N LYS A 59 -4.47 16.96 -15.56
CA LYS A 59 -4.88 15.74 -16.27
C LYS A 59 -6.20 15.98 -17.00
N GLN A 60 -6.31 15.38 -18.18
CA GLN A 60 -7.49 15.48 -19.02
C GLN A 60 -8.35 14.22 -18.89
N VAL A 61 -9.66 14.40 -18.98
CA VAL A 61 -10.63 13.30 -18.98
C VAL A 61 -11.09 13.06 -20.41
N PHE A 62 -10.94 11.84 -20.89
CA PHE A 62 -11.50 11.41 -22.17
C PHE A 62 -12.88 10.79 -21.95
N VAL A 63 -13.91 11.30 -22.63
CA VAL A 63 -15.26 10.74 -22.59
C VAL A 63 -15.38 9.74 -23.74
N ALA A 64 -15.57 8.46 -23.39
CA ALA A 64 -15.84 7.38 -24.34
C ALA A 64 -17.35 7.15 -24.47
N GLY A 65 -18.03 7.94 -25.32
CA GLY A 65 -19.50 7.92 -25.45
C GLY A 65 -20.08 6.66 -26.10
N ASP A 66 -19.23 5.83 -26.70
CA ASP A 66 -19.55 4.52 -27.28
C ASP A 66 -19.60 3.39 -26.25
N ILE A 67 -19.00 3.57 -25.06
CA ILE A 67 -19.00 2.58 -23.99
C ILE A 67 -20.22 2.80 -23.09
N ARG A 68 -21.18 1.87 -23.13
CA ARG A 68 -22.36 1.88 -22.27
C ARG A 68 -22.22 0.82 -21.19
N VAL A 69 -22.21 1.27 -19.93
CA VAL A 69 -22.28 0.37 -18.77
C VAL A 69 -23.69 0.44 -18.22
N GLN A 70 -24.35 -0.72 -18.14
CA GLN A 70 -25.63 -0.86 -17.48
C GLN A 70 -25.41 -0.64 -15.98
N HIS A 71 -26.07 0.35 -15.41
CA HIS A 71 -26.00 0.65 -13.99
C HIS A 71 -27.41 0.86 -13.44
N GLU A 72 -27.82 0.00 -12.51
CA GLU A 72 -29.00 0.28 -11.69
C GLU A 72 -28.62 1.30 -10.62
N PHE A 73 -29.29 2.46 -10.67
CA PHE A 73 -28.99 3.55 -9.76
C PHE A 73 -29.55 3.22 -8.37
N SER A 74 -28.69 2.76 -7.46
CA SER A 74 -29.06 2.34 -6.09
C SER A 74 -29.74 3.44 -5.27
N MET A 75 -29.58 4.72 -5.63
CA MET A 75 -30.30 5.82 -4.97
C MET A 75 -31.80 5.88 -5.28
N LYS A 76 -32.33 5.07 -6.21
CA LYS A 76 -33.78 4.97 -6.45
C LYS A 76 -34.52 4.26 -5.30
N SER A 77 -33.85 3.41 -4.53
CA SER A 77 -34.37 2.72 -3.33
C SER A 77 -33.61 3.12 -2.05
N MET A 78 -33.31 4.42 -1.91
CA MET A 78 -32.56 4.96 -0.77
C MET A 78 -33.23 4.65 0.60
N GLN A 79 -34.56 4.47 0.61
CA GLN A 79 -35.36 4.19 1.81
C GLN A 79 -35.25 2.72 2.28
N GLU A 80 -34.99 1.80 1.35
CA GLU A 80 -34.96 0.35 1.62
C GLU A 80 -33.54 -0.16 1.93
N SER A 81 -32.51 0.59 1.54
CA SER A 81 -31.12 0.12 1.55
C SER A 81 -30.16 0.92 2.43
N MET A 82 -30.54 2.09 2.95
CA MET A 82 -29.62 2.98 3.67
C MET A 82 -29.95 3.12 5.16
N SER A 83 -29.02 2.69 6.01
CA SER A 83 -29.13 2.92 7.45
C SER A 83 -29.07 4.44 7.77
N PRO A 84 -29.71 4.89 8.86
CA PRO A 84 -29.65 6.28 9.31
C PRO A 84 -28.21 6.76 9.53
N TRP A 85 -27.34 5.89 10.03
CA TRP A 85 -25.91 6.17 10.19
C TRP A 85 -25.24 6.45 8.84
N ARG A 86 -25.46 5.59 7.81
CA ARG A 86 -24.90 5.77 6.47
C ARG A 86 -25.40 7.07 5.82
N TYR A 87 -26.68 7.37 5.99
CA TYR A 87 -27.27 8.62 5.51
C TYR A 87 -26.64 9.87 6.14
N ARG A 88 -26.33 9.80 7.44
CA ARG A 88 -25.62 10.88 8.15
C ARG A 88 -24.21 11.10 7.58
N GLN A 89 -23.48 10.02 7.28
CA GLN A 89 -22.13 10.12 6.71
C GLN A 89 -22.14 10.73 5.30
N VAL A 90 -23.12 10.35 4.47
CA VAL A 90 -23.36 10.97 3.16
C VAL A 90 -23.55 12.50 3.29
N LEU A 91 -24.42 12.94 4.21
CA LEU A 91 -24.66 14.37 4.40
C LEU A 91 -23.43 15.14 4.93
N LEU A 92 -22.60 14.50 5.77
CA LEU A 92 -21.33 15.06 6.24
C LEU A 92 -20.36 15.26 5.07
N ALA A 93 -20.13 14.20 4.28
CA ALA A 93 -19.24 14.24 3.13
C ALA A 93 -19.72 15.28 2.09
N GLU A 94 -21.01 15.27 1.73
CA GLU A 94 -21.58 16.26 0.81
C GLU A 94 -21.42 17.69 1.37
N SER A 95 -21.68 17.93 2.66
CA SER A 95 -21.50 19.27 3.23
C SER A 95 -20.03 19.70 3.23
N ALA A 96 -19.12 18.80 3.56
CA ALA A 96 -17.70 19.07 3.63
C ALA A 96 -17.09 19.32 2.26
N PHE A 97 -17.49 18.57 1.22
CA PHE A 97 -17.03 18.80 -0.14
C PHE A 97 -17.35 20.22 -0.60
N TRP A 98 -18.60 20.67 -0.44
CA TRP A 98 -18.98 22.04 -0.78
C TRP A 98 -18.26 23.08 0.07
N ASP A 99 -18.09 22.81 1.36
CA ASP A 99 -17.40 23.72 2.26
C ASP A 99 -15.87 23.74 2.03
N ARG A 100 -15.25 22.76 1.39
CA ARG A 100 -13.80 22.74 1.16
C ARG A 100 -13.43 23.17 -0.26
N GLU A 101 -14.17 22.65 -1.23
CA GLU A 101 -13.79 22.69 -2.64
C GLU A 101 -14.54 23.75 -3.45
N MET A 102 -15.69 24.19 -2.96
CA MET A 102 -16.58 25.08 -3.71
C MET A 102 -16.60 26.50 -3.14
N ASN A 103 -17.08 27.44 -3.96
CA ASN A 103 -17.22 28.84 -3.57
C ASN A 103 -18.44 29.06 -2.66
N VAL A 104 -18.56 30.28 -2.13
CA VAL A 104 -19.62 30.66 -1.19
C VAL A 104 -21.02 30.47 -1.80
N LEU A 105 -21.19 30.81 -3.08
CA LEU A 105 -22.46 30.66 -3.80
C LEU A 105 -22.91 29.20 -3.89
N ALA A 106 -22.01 28.29 -4.25
CA ALA A 106 -22.27 26.86 -4.21
C ALA A 106 -22.58 26.39 -2.78
N GLY A 107 -21.93 26.97 -1.78
CA GLY A 107 -22.24 26.72 -0.36
C GLY A 107 -23.68 27.10 0.02
N LEU A 108 -24.23 28.19 -0.54
CA LEU A 108 -25.63 28.60 -0.35
C LEU A 108 -26.59 27.66 -1.11
N GLU A 109 -26.25 27.33 -2.35
CA GLU A 109 -26.99 26.37 -3.16
C GLU A 109 -27.13 25.02 -2.42
N ARG A 110 -26.07 24.56 -1.75
CA ARG A 110 -26.10 23.34 -0.94
C ARG A 110 -27.10 23.44 0.21
N THR A 111 -27.17 24.59 0.89
CA THR A 111 -28.15 24.83 1.95
C THR A 111 -29.57 24.81 1.40
N LEU A 112 -29.81 25.41 0.23
CA LEU A 112 -31.09 25.36 -0.47
C LEU A 112 -31.46 23.92 -0.85
N ARG A 113 -30.52 23.13 -1.39
CA ARG A 113 -30.74 21.71 -1.71
C ARG A 113 -31.15 20.89 -0.48
N LEU A 114 -30.58 21.16 0.70
CA LEU A 114 -31.00 20.52 1.95
C LEU A 114 -32.43 20.91 2.35
N ALA A 115 -32.80 22.18 2.21
CA ALA A 115 -34.17 22.64 2.46
C ALA A 115 -35.18 21.98 1.50
N LEU A 116 -34.85 21.89 0.21
CA LEU A 116 -35.66 21.18 -0.77
C LEU A 116 -35.73 19.66 -0.47
N ARG A 117 -34.65 19.05 0.01
CA ARG A 117 -34.62 17.65 0.45
C ARG A 117 -35.57 17.42 1.64
N MET A 118 -35.63 18.37 2.59
CA MET A 118 -36.62 18.33 3.68
C MET A 118 -38.07 18.30 3.19
N VAL A 119 -38.40 19.15 2.20
CA VAL A 119 -39.74 19.17 1.58
C VAL A 119 -40.04 17.83 0.91
N LYS A 120 -39.06 17.25 0.21
CA LYS A 120 -39.21 15.93 -0.43
C LYS A 120 -39.46 14.81 0.59
N HIS A 121 -38.74 14.80 1.72
CA HIS A 121 -39.00 13.81 2.77
C HIS A 121 -40.43 13.87 3.31
N ARG A 122 -41.02 15.07 3.44
CA ARG A 122 -42.42 15.24 3.86
C ARG A 122 -43.39 14.71 2.82
N ARG A 123 -43.17 15.01 1.54
CA ARG A 123 -44.03 14.55 0.43
C ARG A 123 -44.00 13.04 0.22
N ARG A 124 -42.86 12.40 0.50
CA ARG A 124 -42.65 10.96 0.29
C ARG A 124 -42.99 10.08 1.50
N GLY A 125 -43.26 10.69 2.66
CA GLY A 125 -43.56 9.93 3.88
C GLY A 125 -42.34 9.29 4.55
N ASP A 126 -41.13 9.81 4.31
CA ASP A 126 -39.89 9.19 4.76
C ASP A 126 -39.80 9.07 6.29
N ALA A 127 -39.07 8.05 6.77
CA ALA A 127 -38.88 7.76 8.19
C ALA A 127 -38.49 9.00 9.01
N ARG A 128 -39.03 9.11 10.23
CA ARG A 128 -38.82 10.26 11.12
C ARG A 128 -37.33 10.54 11.38
N GLU A 129 -36.52 9.50 11.40
CA GLU A 129 -35.07 9.59 11.62
C GLU A 129 -34.31 10.24 10.45
N LEU A 130 -34.63 9.90 9.20
CA LEU A 130 -34.01 10.57 8.04
C LEU A 130 -34.39 12.05 7.98
N ARG A 131 -35.62 12.37 8.37
CA ARG A 131 -36.10 13.76 8.52
C ARG A 131 -35.34 14.49 9.62
N SER A 132 -35.16 13.88 10.78
CA SER A 132 -34.45 14.51 11.91
C SER A 132 -32.98 14.77 11.56
N ILE A 133 -32.32 13.83 10.90
CA ILE A 133 -30.95 13.99 10.41
C ILE A 133 -30.88 15.17 9.42
N THR A 134 -31.73 15.18 8.39
CA THR A 134 -31.71 16.27 7.39
C THR A 134 -31.96 17.65 8.04
N ALA A 135 -32.83 17.72 9.04
CA ALA A 135 -33.11 18.96 9.78
C ALA A 135 -31.90 19.41 10.58
N ALA A 136 -31.17 18.48 11.20
CA ALA A 136 -29.94 18.77 11.91
C ALA A 136 -28.87 19.35 10.97
N PHE A 137 -28.69 18.80 9.76
CA PHE A 137 -27.73 19.34 8.78
C PHE A 137 -28.12 20.71 8.26
N LEU A 138 -29.42 20.94 8.02
CA LEU A 138 -29.90 22.27 7.64
C LEU A 138 -29.60 23.29 8.74
N ARG A 139 -29.90 22.96 10.01
CA ARG A 139 -29.55 23.81 11.17
C ARG A 139 -28.05 24.03 11.30
N LEU A 140 -27.23 23.00 11.10
CA LEU A 140 -25.77 23.13 11.11
C LEU A 140 -25.27 24.13 10.06
N ARG A 141 -25.82 24.11 8.84
CA ARG A 141 -25.43 25.06 7.78
C ARG A 141 -25.94 26.48 8.02
N LEU A 142 -27.11 26.65 8.63
CA LEU A 142 -27.70 27.96 8.92
C LEU A 142 -27.05 28.66 10.13
N PHE A 143 -26.70 27.90 11.17
CA PHE A 143 -26.34 28.48 12.48
C PHE A 143 -24.89 28.22 12.92
N ARG A 144 -24.13 27.37 12.22
CA ARG A 144 -22.72 27.12 12.54
C ARG A 144 -21.81 27.61 11.44
N SER A 145 -20.63 28.10 11.83
CA SER A 145 -19.61 28.59 10.90
C SER A 145 -19.07 27.49 9.98
N ARG A 146 -18.50 27.87 8.84
CA ARG A 146 -17.81 26.96 7.91
C ARG A 146 -16.72 26.15 8.63
N ALA A 147 -15.92 26.81 9.47
CA ALA A 147 -14.86 26.17 10.25
C ALA A 147 -15.41 25.08 11.18
N HIS A 148 -16.52 25.37 11.88
CA HIS A 148 -17.14 24.39 12.77
C HIS A 148 -17.64 23.14 12.01
N ARG A 149 -18.25 23.33 10.83
CA ARG A 149 -18.72 22.21 10.01
C ARG A 149 -17.58 21.35 9.47
N GLN A 150 -16.48 21.98 9.06
CA GLN A 150 -15.27 21.27 8.63
C GLN A 150 -14.64 20.47 9.78
N GLU A 151 -14.60 21.03 10.98
CA GLU A 151 -14.08 20.33 12.17
C GLU A 151 -14.97 19.14 12.55
N LEU A 152 -16.29 19.29 12.50
CA LEU A 152 -17.22 18.18 12.73
C LEU A 152 -16.99 17.03 11.72
N PHE A 153 -16.78 17.37 10.45
CA PHE A 153 -16.45 16.38 9.43
C PHE A 153 -15.12 15.69 9.74
N ARG A 154 -14.06 16.47 10.02
CA ARG A 154 -12.74 15.92 10.37
C ARG A 154 -12.85 14.90 11.50
N ARG A 155 -13.48 15.27 12.63
CA ARG A 155 -13.71 14.39 13.77
C ARG A 155 -14.51 13.14 13.43
N SER A 156 -15.54 13.27 12.58
CA SER A 156 -16.37 12.13 12.16
C SER A 156 -15.57 11.11 11.37
N VAL A 157 -14.63 11.56 10.53
CA VAL A 157 -13.74 10.68 9.79
C VAL A 157 -12.67 10.09 10.73
N GLU A 158 -12.11 10.89 11.63
CA GLU A 158 -11.14 10.48 12.67
C GLU A 158 -11.68 9.34 13.53
N LEU A 159 -12.93 9.45 13.96
CA LEU A 159 -13.63 8.41 14.72
C LEU A 159 -13.88 7.15 13.88
N HIS A 160 -14.05 7.28 12.58
CA HIS A 160 -14.37 6.17 11.70
C HIS A 160 -13.13 5.40 11.21
N LEU A 161 -12.09 6.13 10.81
CA LEU A 161 -10.84 5.56 10.30
C LEU A 161 -9.79 5.35 11.41
N GLY A 162 -10.02 5.85 12.63
CA GLY A 162 -9.02 5.84 13.69
C GLY A 162 -7.81 6.73 13.36
N ALA A 163 -6.62 6.36 13.86
CA ALA A 163 -5.35 7.05 13.59
C ALA A 163 -4.89 7.00 12.11
N ALA A 164 -5.74 6.53 11.19
CA ALA A 164 -5.45 6.38 9.77
C ALA A 164 -5.87 7.58 8.91
N LEU A 165 -6.00 8.79 9.48
CA LEU A 165 -6.19 10.03 8.70
C LEU A 165 -4.86 10.53 8.09
N PRO A 166 -4.76 10.67 6.76
CA PRO A 166 -3.60 11.21 6.06
C PRO A 166 -3.48 12.73 6.21
N GLY A 167 -2.75 13.12 7.25
CA GLY A 167 -1.67 14.13 7.17
C GLY A 167 -0.28 13.48 7.31
N THR A 168 -0.24 12.17 7.43
CA THR A 168 0.95 11.32 7.40
C THR A 168 1.02 10.65 6.04
N ALA A 169 2.24 10.44 5.54
CA ALA A 169 2.53 9.80 4.25
C ALA A 169 1.60 8.60 3.98
N LEU A 170 1.32 8.32 2.69
CA LEU A 170 0.72 7.06 2.23
C LEU A 170 1.12 5.93 3.19
N PRO A 171 0.19 5.10 3.70
CA PRO A 171 0.58 4.00 4.58
C PRO A 171 1.73 3.30 3.88
N PRO A 172 2.92 3.23 4.51
CA PRO A 172 4.12 2.82 3.82
C PRO A 172 3.82 1.50 3.14
N ARG A 173 4.09 1.41 1.83
CA ARG A 173 3.94 0.15 1.11
C ARG A 173 4.57 -0.95 1.97
N PRO A 174 3.93 -2.13 2.09
CA PRO A 174 4.51 -3.20 2.88
C PRO A 174 5.96 -3.40 2.43
N PRO A 175 6.92 -3.54 3.37
CA PRO A 175 8.32 -3.60 3.01
C PRO A 175 8.52 -4.81 2.11
N ARG A 176 9.12 -4.58 0.93
CA ARG A 176 9.47 -5.66 0.00
C ARG A 176 10.59 -6.49 0.60
N VAL A 177 10.53 -7.78 0.37
CA VAL A 177 11.50 -8.75 0.86
C VAL A 177 12.38 -9.23 -0.28
N SER A 178 13.69 -9.26 -0.04
CA SER A 178 14.65 -9.97 -0.90
C SER A 178 15.31 -11.09 -0.12
N ILE A 179 15.18 -12.32 -0.61
CA ILE A 179 15.89 -13.47 -0.07
C ILE A 179 17.22 -13.61 -0.81
N CYS A 180 18.32 -13.36 -0.13
CA CYS A 180 19.67 -13.46 -0.67
C CYS A 180 20.25 -14.83 -0.36
N ILE A 181 20.54 -15.61 -1.41
CA ILE A 181 21.10 -16.97 -1.33
C ILE A 181 22.46 -16.96 -2.03
N ALA A 182 23.51 -17.47 -1.36
CA ALA A 182 24.75 -17.83 -2.00
C ALA A 182 24.79 -19.35 -2.12
N ALA A 183 24.85 -19.86 -3.35
CA ALA A 183 24.83 -21.28 -3.66
C ALA A 183 26.18 -21.71 -4.24
N CYS A 184 26.61 -22.92 -3.88
CA CYS A 184 27.75 -23.60 -4.48
C CYS A 184 27.53 -25.10 -4.29
N ASN A 185 27.40 -25.84 -5.39
CA ASN A 185 27.07 -27.27 -5.40
C ASN A 185 25.84 -27.60 -4.53
N ALA A 186 24.74 -26.89 -4.78
CA ALA A 186 23.51 -26.92 -4.00
C ALA A 186 22.40 -27.81 -4.58
N SER A 187 22.69 -28.60 -5.61
CA SER A 187 21.72 -29.46 -6.33
C SER A 187 20.84 -30.31 -5.40
N SER A 188 21.42 -30.82 -4.30
CA SER A 188 20.73 -31.71 -3.36
C SER A 188 19.71 -31.04 -2.44
N TYR A 189 19.73 -29.71 -2.27
CA TYR A 189 18.85 -29.00 -1.33
C TYR A 189 18.22 -27.71 -1.86
N VAL A 190 18.66 -27.19 -3.01
CA VAL A 190 18.16 -25.90 -3.52
C VAL A 190 16.65 -25.94 -3.80
N ASP A 191 16.14 -27.08 -4.27
CA ASP A 191 14.71 -27.25 -4.56
C ASP A 191 13.85 -27.24 -3.30
N SER A 192 14.26 -27.94 -2.23
CA SER A 192 13.53 -27.99 -0.97
C SER A 192 13.60 -26.64 -0.23
N GLN A 193 14.75 -25.98 -0.28
CA GLN A 193 14.92 -24.65 0.28
C GLN A 193 13.99 -23.64 -0.41
N LEU A 194 14.01 -23.57 -1.74
CA LEU A 194 13.13 -22.68 -2.50
C LEU A 194 11.65 -23.03 -2.30
N ALA A 195 11.29 -24.31 -2.25
CA ALA A 195 9.92 -24.74 -1.98
C ALA A 195 9.42 -24.29 -0.59
N SER A 196 10.30 -24.17 0.40
CA SER A 196 9.94 -23.66 1.73
C SER A 196 9.81 -22.13 1.79
N ILE A 197 10.53 -21.41 0.92
CA ILE A 197 10.64 -19.94 0.92
C ILE A 197 9.56 -19.30 0.05
N LEU A 198 9.40 -19.76 -1.19
CA LEU A 198 8.55 -19.14 -2.21
C LEU A 198 7.08 -18.94 -1.82
N PRO A 199 6.42 -19.87 -1.07
CA PRO A 199 5.05 -19.66 -0.62
C PRO A 199 4.90 -18.51 0.39
N GLN A 200 5.99 -18.08 1.03
CA GLN A 200 6.00 -16.99 2.02
C GLN A 200 6.20 -15.60 1.38
N LEU A 201 6.43 -15.54 0.06
CA LEU A 201 6.77 -14.32 -0.66
C LEU A 201 5.57 -13.77 -1.45
N GLY A 202 5.38 -12.46 -1.42
CA GLY A 202 4.42 -11.76 -2.27
C GLY A 202 4.91 -11.64 -3.73
N LEU A 203 4.03 -11.17 -4.61
CA LEU A 203 4.34 -10.97 -6.04
C LEU A 203 5.43 -9.93 -6.31
N GLN A 204 5.67 -9.04 -5.35
CA GLN A 204 6.66 -7.97 -5.45
C GLN A 204 7.95 -8.32 -4.70
N ASP A 205 8.01 -9.45 -4.02
CA ASP A 205 9.22 -9.92 -3.35
C ASP A 205 10.09 -10.70 -4.32
N GLU A 206 11.35 -10.92 -3.96
CA GLU A 206 12.30 -11.59 -4.83
C GLU A 206 13.22 -12.56 -4.09
N VAL A 207 13.78 -13.49 -4.86
CA VAL A 207 14.89 -14.34 -4.46
C VAL A 207 16.07 -13.99 -5.36
N VAL A 208 17.19 -13.62 -4.75
CA VAL A 208 18.45 -13.35 -5.43
C VAL A 208 19.40 -14.49 -5.08
N LEU A 209 19.52 -15.43 -6.00
CA LEU A 209 20.46 -16.55 -5.88
C LEU A 209 21.71 -16.23 -6.68
N VAL A 210 22.85 -16.21 -5.99
CA VAL A 210 24.16 -16.12 -6.64
C VAL A 210 24.83 -17.47 -6.57
N ASP A 211 25.05 -18.08 -7.72
CA ASP A 211 25.80 -19.32 -7.88
C ASP A 211 27.30 -19.03 -7.96
N ASP A 212 28.08 -19.64 -7.07
CA ASP A 212 29.51 -19.41 -6.92
C ASP A 212 30.34 -20.34 -7.82
N GLY A 213 29.94 -20.50 -9.07
CA GLY A 213 30.60 -21.38 -10.04
C GLY A 213 30.47 -22.85 -9.67
N SER A 214 29.23 -23.30 -9.44
CA SER A 214 28.93 -24.70 -9.13
C SER A 214 29.40 -25.63 -10.27
N ALA A 215 29.85 -26.82 -9.90
CA ALA A 215 30.22 -27.89 -10.84
C ALA A 215 29.06 -28.87 -11.11
N ASP A 216 27.95 -28.73 -10.39
CA ASP A 216 26.73 -29.50 -10.54
C ASP A 216 25.62 -28.71 -11.26
N ASP A 217 24.42 -29.28 -11.34
CA ASP A 217 23.25 -28.71 -12.03
C ASP A 217 22.51 -27.63 -11.21
N THR A 218 23.12 -27.02 -10.18
CA THR A 218 22.48 -26.05 -9.28
C THR A 218 21.81 -24.90 -10.03
N ALA A 219 22.55 -24.20 -10.89
CA ALA A 219 22.01 -23.02 -11.59
C ALA A 219 20.92 -23.42 -12.60
N GLU A 220 21.07 -24.57 -13.25
CA GLU A 220 20.10 -25.12 -14.20
C GLU A 220 18.78 -25.46 -13.50
N ARG A 221 18.84 -26.13 -12.34
CA ARG A 221 17.65 -26.43 -11.51
C ARG A 221 16.88 -25.18 -11.15
N VAL A 222 17.57 -24.15 -10.66
CA VAL A 222 16.93 -22.91 -10.22
C VAL A 222 16.25 -22.21 -11.40
N ARG A 223 16.91 -22.14 -12.56
CA ARG A 223 16.32 -21.59 -13.80
C ARG A 223 15.11 -22.38 -14.27
N GLY A 224 15.18 -23.71 -14.18
CA GLY A 224 14.10 -24.61 -14.59
C GLY A 224 12.77 -24.37 -13.87
N ARG A 225 12.78 -23.69 -12.71
CA ARG A 225 11.57 -23.37 -11.95
C ARG A 225 10.69 -22.30 -12.59
N GLN A 226 11.24 -21.45 -13.47
CA GLN A 226 10.52 -20.39 -14.18
C GLN A 226 9.66 -19.45 -13.29
N ASP A 227 10.00 -19.30 -12.01
CA ASP A 227 9.32 -18.36 -11.10
C ASP A 227 9.89 -16.95 -11.31
N LEU A 228 9.02 -16.00 -11.68
CA LEU A 228 9.39 -14.61 -12.00
C LEU A 228 10.04 -13.86 -10.83
N ARG A 229 9.91 -14.35 -9.60
CA ARG A 229 10.51 -13.76 -8.41
C ARG A 229 11.97 -14.17 -8.24
N ILE A 230 12.45 -15.20 -8.95
CA ILE A 230 13.81 -15.70 -8.81
C ILE A 230 14.71 -15.05 -9.85
N ARG A 231 15.80 -14.44 -9.38
CA ARG A 231 16.92 -13.99 -10.22
C ARG A 231 18.17 -14.79 -9.86
N VAL A 232 18.75 -15.42 -10.88
CA VAL A 232 20.01 -16.16 -10.79
C VAL A 232 21.14 -15.30 -11.34
N VAL A 233 22.23 -15.18 -10.58
CA VAL A 233 23.49 -14.56 -11.00
C VAL A 233 24.58 -15.62 -10.84
N GLU A 234 25.43 -15.81 -11.84
CA GLU A 234 26.53 -16.78 -11.76
C GLU A 234 27.87 -16.08 -11.72
N HIS A 235 28.76 -16.56 -10.88
CA HIS A 235 30.17 -16.25 -10.99
C HIS A 235 30.85 -17.19 -11.99
N ALA A 236 31.76 -16.65 -12.80
CA ALA A 236 32.54 -17.45 -13.75
C ALA A 236 33.47 -18.49 -13.07
N ARG A 237 33.78 -18.28 -11.79
CA ARG A 237 34.56 -19.18 -10.93
C ARG A 237 34.17 -18.95 -9.48
N SER A 238 34.44 -19.92 -8.60
CA SER A 238 34.21 -19.73 -7.16
C SER A 238 35.01 -18.56 -6.61
N MET A 239 34.29 -17.59 -6.06
CA MET A 239 34.81 -16.40 -5.36
C MET A 239 34.75 -16.58 -3.85
N GLY A 240 34.09 -17.65 -3.38
CA GLY A 240 33.90 -17.96 -1.97
C GLY A 240 32.68 -17.28 -1.37
N THR A 241 32.20 -17.83 -0.26
CA THR A 241 30.90 -17.50 0.34
C THR A 241 30.68 -16.01 0.61
N ILE A 242 31.70 -15.28 1.09
CA ILE A 242 31.54 -13.86 1.44
C ILE A 242 31.31 -13.01 0.17
N PRO A 243 32.19 -13.03 -0.84
CA PRO A 243 31.94 -12.34 -2.12
C PRO A 243 30.61 -12.71 -2.78
N THR A 244 30.21 -13.98 -2.76
CA THR A 244 28.93 -14.44 -3.31
C THR A 244 27.73 -13.83 -2.58
N PHE A 245 27.76 -13.78 -1.24
CA PHE A 245 26.71 -13.09 -0.48
C PHE A 245 26.74 -11.57 -0.67
N GLU A 246 27.92 -10.95 -0.75
CA GLU A 246 28.02 -9.53 -1.07
C GLU A 246 27.40 -9.24 -2.45
N ALA A 247 27.62 -10.10 -3.44
CA ALA A 247 26.97 -10.01 -4.75
C ALA A 247 25.45 -10.17 -4.65
N ALA A 248 24.94 -11.12 -3.86
CA ALA A 248 23.51 -11.32 -3.65
C ALA A 248 22.86 -10.07 -3.03
N LEU A 249 23.49 -9.53 -1.99
CA LEU A 249 23.04 -8.32 -1.29
C LEU A 249 23.08 -7.08 -2.20
N ARG A 250 24.08 -6.95 -3.07
CA ARG A 250 24.18 -5.82 -4.04
C ARG A 250 23.08 -5.86 -5.10
N ASN A 251 22.69 -7.06 -5.51
CA ASN A 251 21.69 -7.22 -6.54
C ASN A 251 20.26 -7.05 -5.97
N ALA A 252 20.06 -7.29 -4.67
CA ALA A 252 18.76 -7.17 -4.01
C ALA A 252 18.19 -5.73 -3.98
N THR A 253 16.87 -5.63 -4.15
CA THR A 253 16.08 -4.39 -4.30
C THR A 253 15.03 -4.19 -3.21
N GLY A 254 14.85 -5.17 -2.32
CA GLY A 254 13.89 -5.15 -1.23
C GLY A 254 14.28 -4.19 -0.10
N ASP A 255 13.28 -3.84 0.71
CA ASP A 255 13.47 -3.00 1.90
C ASP A 255 14.05 -3.83 3.06
N ILE A 256 13.71 -5.11 3.12
CA ILE A 256 14.21 -6.10 4.08
C ILE A 256 14.93 -7.21 3.31
N LEU A 257 16.17 -7.47 3.69
CA LEU A 257 17.03 -8.46 3.07
C LEU A 257 17.20 -9.63 4.04
N PHE A 258 16.79 -10.82 3.62
CA PHE A 258 17.09 -12.05 4.35
C PHE A 258 18.37 -12.66 3.79
N VAL A 259 19.25 -13.12 4.67
CA VAL A 259 20.41 -13.91 4.32
C VAL A 259 20.08 -15.36 4.63
N ALA A 260 19.75 -16.11 3.58
CA ALA A 260 19.50 -17.54 3.68
C ALA A 260 20.85 -18.26 3.50
N GLN A 261 21.45 -18.65 4.62
CA GLN A 261 22.67 -19.45 4.63
C GLN A 261 22.34 -20.89 5.03
N GLY A 262 22.97 -21.84 4.35
CA GLY A 262 22.86 -23.26 4.68
C GLY A 262 21.83 -24.00 3.85
N THR A 263 21.65 -25.28 4.18
CA THR A 263 20.87 -26.26 3.42
C THR A 263 19.46 -26.47 3.98
N GLY A 264 19.09 -25.71 5.02
CA GLY A 264 17.85 -25.90 5.78
C GLY A 264 16.61 -25.33 5.10
N THR A 265 15.48 -25.99 5.32
CA THR A 265 14.13 -25.49 5.01
C THR A 265 13.64 -24.55 6.10
N TRP A 266 12.87 -23.54 5.71
CA TRP A 266 12.27 -22.58 6.63
C TRP A 266 10.92 -23.07 7.14
N ALA A 267 10.58 -22.72 8.39
CA ALA A 267 9.21 -22.90 8.87
C ALA A 267 8.24 -22.01 8.06
N PRO A 268 6.97 -22.41 7.88
CA PRO A 268 6.02 -21.74 6.99
C PRO A 268 5.73 -20.26 7.31
N ASP A 269 6.01 -19.81 8.54
CA ASP A 269 5.76 -18.45 9.01
C ASP A 269 7.04 -17.64 9.26
N THR A 270 8.21 -18.15 8.86
CA THR A 270 9.52 -17.54 9.12
C THR A 270 9.55 -16.06 8.69
N VAL A 271 9.22 -15.77 7.42
CA VAL A 271 9.21 -14.39 6.90
C VAL A 271 8.25 -13.52 7.70
N ALA A 272 7.03 -14.00 7.94
CA ALA A 272 6.01 -13.25 8.68
C ALA A 272 6.44 -12.91 10.11
N ARG A 273 7.13 -13.83 10.81
CA ARG A 273 7.64 -13.57 12.17
C ARG A 273 8.75 -12.51 12.18
N PHE A 274 9.69 -12.56 11.24
CA PHE A 274 10.73 -11.52 11.12
C PHE A 274 10.12 -10.15 10.77
N MET A 275 9.14 -10.11 9.87
CA MET A 275 8.44 -8.88 9.51
C MET A 275 7.68 -8.28 10.70
N ARG A 276 7.00 -9.13 11.50
CA ARG A 276 6.36 -8.71 12.75
C ARG A 276 7.36 -8.15 13.76
N ALA A 277 8.53 -8.79 13.90
CA ALA A 277 9.58 -8.31 14.79
C ALA A 277 10.16 -6.95 14.34
N PHE A 278 10.38 -6.73 13.03
CA PHE A 278 10.78 -5.42 12.50
C PHE A 278 9.72 -4.34 12.69
N HIS A 279 8.45 -4.71 12.68
CA HIS A 279 7.34 -3.80 12.98
C HIS A 279 7.30 -3.44 14.47
N GLN A 280 7.48 -4.41 15.37
CA GLN A 280 7.54 -4.20 16.82
C GLN A 280 8.79 -3.45 17.28
N HIS A 281 9.89 -3.55 16.52
CA HIS A 281 11.16 -2.87 16.80
C HIS A 281 11.63 -2.02 15.60
N PRO A 282 11.01 -0.85 15.34
CA PRO A 282 11.35 -0.02 14.17
C PRO A 282 12.83 0.38 14.09
N ALA A 283 13.48 0.60 15.23
CA ALA A 283 14.90 0.96 15.32
C ALA A 283 15.87 -0.22 15.09
N ALA A 284 15.39 -1.46 15.06
CA ALA A 284 16.23 -2.63 14.80
C ALA A 284 16.73 -2.60 13.36
N LYS A 285 18.04 -2.78 13.20
CA LYS A 285 18.72 -2.82 11.89
C LYS A 285 18.93 -4.25 11.37
N VAL A 286 19.15 -5.19 12.30
CA VAL A 286 19.43 -6.61 12.03
C VAL A 286 18.67 -7.43 13.07
N LEU A 287 18.04 -8.51 12.61
CA LEU A 287 17.39 -9.54 13.41
C LEU A 287 18.03 -10.89 13.09
N LEU A 288 18.13 -11.74 14.12
CA LEU A 288 18.62 -13.11 14.05
C LEU A 288 17.54 -14.03 14.63
N GLY A 289 17.41 -15.24 14.08
CA GLY A 289 16.48 -16.24 14.59
C GLY A 289 16.81 -17.64 14.07
N ALA A 290 16.50 -18.66 14.87
CA ALA A 290 16.57 -20.04 14.42
C ALA A 290 15.34 -20.38 13.55
N SER A 291 15.53 -21.20 12.51
CA SER A 291 14.42 -21.62 11.62
C SER A 291 13.39 -22.51 12.34
N THR A 292 13.79 -23.15 13.45
CA THR A 292 12.96 -24.05 14.25
C THR A 292 12.47 -23.36 15.52
N ALA A 293 11.19 -22.97 15.53
CA ALA A 293 10.34 -22.61 16.67
C ALA A 293 10.72 -21.40 17.55
N ASP A 294 11.99 -21.20 17.93
CA ASP A 294 12.39 -20.14 18.86
C ASP A 294 13.08 -18.97 18.15
N LEU A 295 12.27 -18.00 17.73
CA LEU A 295 12.79 -16.69 17.34
C LEU A 295 13.27 -15.96 18.60
N ALA A 296 14.49 -16.24 19.02
CA ALA A 296 15.22 -15.37 19.94
C ALA A 296 15.62 -14.11 19.17
N VAL A 297 14.67 -13.18 19.01
CA VAL A 297 14.87 -11.90 18.33
C VAL A 297 15.91 -11.08 19.09
N LYS A 298 17.18 -11.25 18.76
CA LYS A 298 18.25 -10.39 19.26
C LYS A 298 18.37 -9.19 18.33
N ALA A 299 17.57 -8.16 18.59
CA ALA A 299 17.71 -6.88 17.90
C ALA A 299 19.06 -6.26 18.28
N LEU A 300 19.99 -6.17 17.31
CA LEU A 300 21.23 -5.44 17.53
C LEU A 300 20.91 -3.95 17.59
N GLN A 301 21.08 -3.36 18.78
CA GLN A 301 20.82 -1.95 19.03
C GLN A 301 21.84 -1.09 18.25
N PRO A 302 21.47 0.12 17.79
CA PRO A 302 22.38 1.02 17.06
C PRO A 302 23.72 1.28 17.76
N ARG A 303 23.75 1.26 19.11
CA ARG A 303 24.96 1.45 19.92
C ARG A 303 25.95 0.29 19.85
N GLN A 304 25.48 -0.93 19.59
CA GLN A 304 26.32 -2.12 19.39
C GLN A 304 26.91 -2.18 17.97
N LEU A 305 26.43 -1.29 17.10
CA LEU A 305 26.70 -1.20 15.67
C LEU A 305 27.45 0.11 15.36
N GLN A 306 28.48 0.43 16.15
CA GLN A 306 29.24 1.69 16.00
C GLN A 306 29.91 1.79 14.61
N ARG A 307 29.85 3.00 14.03
CA ARG A 307 30.23 3.37 12.65
C ARG A 307 31.62 2.84 12.23
N GLY A 308 31.72 2.38 10.99
CA GLY A 308 32.98 2.04 10.31
C GLY A 308 33.34 0.55 10.28
N SER A 309 34.63 0.24 10.05
CA SER A 309 35.20 -1.11 9.86
C SER A 309 34.84 -2.14 10.97
N ARG A 310 34.45 -1.66 12.16
CA ARG A 310 33.98 -2.50 13.28
C ARG A 310 32.60 -3.12 13.03
N PHE A 311 31.70 -2.43 12.34
CA PHE A 311 30.38 -2.98 11.97
C PHE A 311 30.57 -4.12 10.95
N ARG A 312 31.32 -3.87 9.87
CA ARG A 312 31.57 -4.87 8.83
C ARG A 312 32.24 -6.12 9.39
N SER A 313 33.26 -5.97 10.25
CA SER A 313 33.90 -7.12 10.90
C SER A 313 32.97 -7.87 11.85
N ALA A 314 32.09 -7.18 12.59
CA ALA A 314 31.06 -7.82 13.40
C ALA A 314 30.02 -8.56 12.55
N PHE A 315 29.58 -7.96 11.43
CA PHE A 315 28.67 -8.57 10.48
C PHE A 315 29.26 -9.82 9.82
N LEU A 316 30.52 -9.77 9.38
CA LEU A 316 31.22 -10.92 8.81
C LEU A 316 31.38 -12.06 9.84
N ARG A 317 31.64 -11.72 11.12
CA ARG A 317 31.63 -12.70 12.21
C ARG A 317 30.24 -13.31 12.41
N LEU A 318 29.18 -12.50 12.33
CA LEU A 318 27.80 -12.98 12.43
C LEU A 318 27.43 -13.88 11.25
N LEU A 319 27.79 -13.52 10.01
CA LEU A 319 27.61 -14.37 8.84
C LEU A 319 28.30 -15.72 9.04
N ARG A 320 29.58 -15.75 9.46
CA ARG A 320 30.27 -17.02 9.73
C ARG A 320 29.54 -17.85 10.79
N LYS A 321 29.15 -17.22 11.90
CA LYS A 321 28.48 -17.91 13.02
C LYS A 321 27.07 -18.40 12.66
N ASN A 322 26.33 -17.64 11.86
CA ASN A 322 24.99 -18.02 11.40
C ASN A 322 25.05 -19.22 10.46
N ARG A 323 26.06 -19.29 9.58
CA ARG A 323 26.32 -20.46 8.73
C ARG A 323 26.51 -21.73 9.55
N GLU A 324 27.29 -21.67 10.62
CA GLU A 324 27.55 -22.81 11.51
C GLU A 324 26.29 -23.26 12.27
N ARG A 325 25.32 -22.36 12.48
CA ARG A 325 24.11 -22.60 13.27
C ARG A 325 22.83 -22.75 12.45
N ASN A 326 22.93 -22.61 11.13
CA ASN A 326 21.80 -22.61 10.20
C ASN A 326 20.70 -21.59 10.60
N GLU A 327 21.12 -20.45 11.14
CA GLU A 327 20.24 -19.37 11.61
C GLU A 327 19.86 -18.43 10.45
N VAL A 328 18.60 -17.99 10.43
CA VAL A 328 18.11 -16.99 9.49
C VAL A 328 18.47 -15.60 10.02
N MET A 329 19.03 -14.77 9.14
CA MET A 329 19.30 -13.37 9.43
C MET A 329 18.49 -12.49 8.50
N ALA A 330 17.89 -11.44 9.05
CA ALA A 330 17.23 -10.41 8.26
C ALA A 330 17.75 -9.02 8.64
N LEU A 331 17.94 -8.15 7.66
CA LEU A 331 18.43 -6.79 7.86
C LEU A 331 17.67 -5.78 7.00
N ARG A 332 17.67 -4.52 7.41
CA ARG A 332 17.16 -3.42 6.58
C ARG A 332 18.16 -3.08 5.48
N SER A 333 17.69 -2.85 4.25
CA SER A 333 18.56 -2.52 3.10
C SER A 333 19.38 -1.24 3.30
N GLY A 334 18.90 -0.29 4.11
CA GLY A 334 19.66 0.91 4.49
C GLY A 334 20.97 0.64 5.25
N VAL A 335 21.22 -0.60 5.68
CA VAL A 335 22.48 -1.02 6.30
C VAL A 335 23.55 -1.39 5.26
N LEU A 336 23.18 -1.64 3.99
CA LEU A 336 24.10 -2.12 2.95
C LEU A 336 25.34 -1.22 2.80
N GLN A 337 25.17 0.10 2.80
CA GLN A 337 26.27 1.07 2.70
C GLN A 337 27.28 0.99 3.86
N GLN A 338 26.90 0.40 5.00
CA GLN A 338 27.77 0.21 6.18
C GLN A 338 28.49 -1.14 6.18
N ILE A 339 28.00 -2.13 5.40
CA ILE A 339 28.54 -3.51 5.39
C ILE A 339 29.31 -3.85 4.12
N LEU A 340 28.89 -3.32 2.98
CA LEU A 340 29.53 -3.62 1.71
C LEU A 340 30.77 -2.73 1.53
N PRO A 341 31.83 -3.24 0.87
CA PRO A 341 32.92 -2.38 0.44
C PRO A 341 32.41 -1.30 -0.52
N PRO A 342 33.04 -0.11 -0.58
CA PRO A 342 32.75 0.85 -1.64
C PRO A 342 32.91 0.17 -3.01
N ALA A 343 32.04 0.56 -3.95
CA ALA A 343 32.01 0.01 -5.30
C ALA A 343 33.25 0.40 -6.10
#